data_AF-A0A958X6W6-F1
#
_entry.id   AF-A0A958X6W6-F1
#
_cell.length_a   1.000
_cell.length_b   1.000
_cell.length_c   1.000
_cell.angle_alpha   90.00
_cell.angle_beta   90.00
_cell.angle_gamma   90.00
#
_symmetry.space_group_name_H-M   'P 1'
#
loop_
_entity.id
_entity.type
_entity.pdbx_description
1 polymer ?
#
loop_
_entity_poly.entity_id
_entity_poly.type
_entity_poly.pdbx_seq_one_letter_code
_entity_poly.pdbx_strand_id
1 'polypeptide(L)'
;MIVFAVLAAACGGEHADKPKENAPAPLAVDAVTFRFDDAELVPALQKEGNWCRMKFDDPVLISADPADYNRRLFRLSEDVCLVNIRLGTTVSTFMLHAAGEKQIAVSTSRNYSECLSNYSNFSLSGNGTSLTYDNQHFIKYTLEATRDDEGLIVYINLTPEISYGITVYRSIGQH
;
A
#
# COMPACT_ATOMS: atom_id res chain seq x y z
N MET A 1 63.12 -51.19 4.80
CA MET A 1 63.45 -50.63 6.12
C MET A 1 62.45 -49.54 6.43
N ILE A 2 61.68 -49.72 7.51
CA ILE A 2 61.01 -48.79 8.47
C ILE A 2 61.12 -47.28 8.09
N VAL A 3 60.10 -46.40 8.15
CA VAL A 3 59.27 -46.02 9.32
C VAL A 3 58.00 -45.24 8.91
N PHE A 4 56.94 -45.46 9.68
CA PHE A 4 55.67 -44.74 9.82
C PHE A 4 55.74 -43.20 9.91
N ALA A 5 54.72 -42.52 9.37
CA ALA A 5 54.18 -41.31 9.99
C ALA A 5 52.66 -41.20 9.72
N VAL A 6 51.89 -41.42 10.78
CA VAL A 6 50.45 -41.10 10.87
C VAL A 6 50.35 -39.59 11.11
N LEU A 7 49.53 -38.89 10.32
CA LEU A 7 48.93 -37.63 10.73
C LEU A 7 47.42 -37.75 10.63
N ALA A 8 46.78 -37.74 11.79
CA ALA A 8 45.35 -37.51 11.95
C ALA A 8 45.12 -36.03 12.27
N ALA A 9 44.19 -35.39 11.57
CA ALA A 9 43.46 -34.19 12.00
C ALA A 9 42.14 -34.20 11.20
N ALA A 10 41.03 -34.60 11.80
CA ALA A 10 40.13 -33.80 12.65
C ALA A 10 39.04 -33.09 11.84
N CYS A 11 37.81 -33.59 12.06
CA CYS A 11 36.49 -32.95 12.06
C CYS A 11 36.26 -31.68 11.21
N GLY A 12 35.32 -31.81 10.27
CA GLY A 12 34.51 -30.68 9.78
C GLY A 12 33.17 -31.20 9.32
N GLY A 13 32.26 -31.46 10.27
CA GLY A 13 30.88 -31.80 9.97
C GLY A 13 30.19 -30.62 9.29
N GLU A 14 29.56 -30.89 8.14
CA GLU A 14 28.62 -29.98 7.48
C GLU A 14 27.43 -29.74 8.41
N HIS A 15 27.48 -28.65 9.17
CA HIS A 15 26.26 -28.04 9.68
C HIS A 15 25.62 -27.26 8.54
N ALA A 16 24.61 -27.87 7.93
CA ALA A 16 23.62 -27.17 7.14
C ALA A 16 22.94 -26.12 8.05
N ASP A 17 23.37 -24.87 7.92
CA ASP A 17 22.65 -23.73 8.48
C ASP A 17 21.27 -23.68 7.83
N LYS A 18 20.25 -24.07 8.60
CA LYS A 18 18.86 -23.81 8.25
C LYS A 18 18.69 -22.29 8.10
N PRO A 19 17.96 -21.80 7.08
CA PRO A 19 17.62 -20.39 7.00
C PRO A 19 16.93 -19.98 8.30
N LYS A 20 17.51 -19.00 9.01
CA LYS A 20 16.80 -18.30 10.08
C LYS A 20 15.58 -17.65 9.42
N GLU A 21 14.43 -18.25 9.65
CA GLU A 21 13.13 -17.62 9.49
C GLU A 21 13.17 -16.33 10.32
N ASN A 22 13.31 -15.20 9.63
CA ASN A 22 13.31 -13.90 10.27
C ASN A 22 11.95 -13.76 10.96
N ALA A 23 11.96 -13.81 12.29
CA ALA A 23 10.81 -13.45 13.08
C ALA A 23 10.30 -12.08 12.60
N PRO A 24 8.98 -11.89 12.46
CA PRO A 24 8.42 -10.61 12.03
C PRO A 24 8.94 -9.51 12.96
N ALA A 25 9.45 -8.43 12.38
CA ALA A 25 9.93 -7.28 13.13
C ALA A 25 8.86 -6.82 14.13
N PRO A 26 9.23 -6.42 15.35
CA PRO A 26 8.27 -5.97 16.35
C PRO A 26 7.44 -4.80 15.80
N LEU A 27 6.12 -4.89 16.02
CA LEU A 27 5.15 -3.87 15.65
C LEU A 27 5.60 -2.51 16.20
N ALA A 28 5.86 -1.54 15.31
CA ALA A 28 6.05 -0.16 15.74
C ALA A 28 4.75 0.31 16.40
N VAL A 29 4.79 0.46 17.73
CA VAL A 29 3.62 0.69 18.61
C VAL A 29 2.87 1.99 18.27
N ASP A 30 3.41 2.82 17.38
CA ASP A 30 2.87 4.13 17.04
C ASP A 30 2.79 4.43 15.53
N ALA A 31 2.85 3.40 14.69
CA ALA A 31 2.79 3.57 13.24
C ALA A 31 1.37 3.86 12.73
N VAL A 32 1.27 4.65 11.66
CA VAL A 32 0.03 4.75 10.89
C VAL A 32 -0.22 3.42 10.18
N THR A 33 -1.46 2.94 10.24
CA THR A 33 -1.86 1.66 9.67
C THR A 33 -2.97 1.83 8.64
N PHE A 34 -2.97 0.94 7.66
CA PHE A 34 -4.03 0.74 6.69
C PHE A 34 -4.92 -0.41 7.13
N ARG A 35 -6.22 -0.28 6.88
CA ARG A 35 -7.17 -1.38 6.93
C ARG A 35 -8.08 -1.34 5.71
N PHE A 36 -8.57 -2.50 5.29
CA PHE A 36 -9.67 -2.51 4.34
C PHE A 36 -10.94 -2.03 5.02
N ASP A 37 -11.71 -1.25 4.27
CA ASP A 37 -13.01 -0.75 4.69
C ASP A 37 -14.01 -1.92 4.88
N ASP A 38 -14.66 -1.95 6.03
CA ASP A 38 -15.61 -2.96 6.47
C ASP A 38 -17.06 -2.65 6.07
N ALA A 39 -17.30 -1.50 5.43
CA ALA A 39 -18.60 -1.17 4.88
C ALA A 39 -19.10 -2.22 3.87
N GLU A 40 -20.40 -2.54 3.95
CA GLU A 40 -21.04 -3.49 3.04
C GLU A 40 -20.93 -3.03 1.57
N LEU A 41 -20.90 -4.01 0.66
CA LEU A 41 -20.92 -3.76 -0.77
C LEU A 41 -22.17 -2.94 -1.14
N VAL A 42 -21.98 -1.75 -1.70
CA VAL A 42 -23.09 -0.93 -2.17
C VAL A 42 -23.54 -1.43 -3.55
N PRO A 43 -24.82 -1.79 -3.74
CA PRO A 43 -25.32 -2.24 -5.03
C PRO A 43 -25.11 -1.19 -6.13
N ALA A 44 -24.66 -1.67 -7.29
CA ALA A 44 -24.46 -0.90 -8.51
C ALA A 44 -25.57 0.12 -8.84
N LEU A 45 -26.82 -0.30 -8.70
CA LEU A 45 -28.00 0.50 -9.08
C LEU A 45 -28.41 1.51 -8.01
N GLN A 46 -27.87 1.40 -6.79
CA GLN A 46 -28.17 2.34 -5.71
C GLN A 46 -27.51 3.68 -6.01
N LYS A 47 -28.27 4.77 -5.89
CA LYS A 47 -27.76 6.14 -6.10
C LYS A 47 -27.19 6.72 -4.80
N GLU A 48 -27.88 6.56 -3.69
CA GLU A 48 -27.47 7.09 -2.39
C GLU A 48 -26.36 6.23 -1.79
N GLY A 49 -25.27 6.88 -1.35
CA GLY A 49 -24.12 6.19 -0.75
C GLY A 49 -23.23 5.41 -1.74
N ASN A 50 -23.54 5.43 -3.04
CA ASN A 50 -22.71 4.80 -4.06
C ASN A 50 -21.65 5.79 -4.57
N TRP A 51 -20.45 5.70 -3.99
CA TRP A 51 -19.35 6.58 -4.35
C TRP A 51 -18.88 6.45 -5.80
N CYS A 52 -19.21 5.37 -6.52
CA CYS A 52 -18.95 5.28 -7.96
C CYS A 52 -19.75 6.30 -8.80
N ARG A 53 -20.84 6.83 -8.24
CA ARG A 53 -21.72 7.80 -8.90
C ARG A 53 -21.54 9.21 -8.37
N MET A 54 -20.67 9.37 -7.37
CA MET A 54 -20.33 10.66 -6.77
C MET A 54 -19.30 11.38 -7.63
N LYS A 55 -19.30 12.71 -7.53
CA LYS A 55 -18.27 13.55 -8.16
C LYS A 55 -17.12 13.74 -7.19
N PHE A 56 -15.91 13.59 -7.72
CA PHE A 56 -14.65 13.93 -7.07
C PHE A 56 -13.98 15.00 -7.92
N ASP A 57 -14.29 16.27 -7.64
CA ASP A 57 -13.92 17.42 -8.47
C ASP A 57 -12.96 18.39 -7.78
N ASP A 58 -12.57 18.12 -6.53
CA ASP A 58 -11.57 18.89 -5.81
C ASP A 58 -10.20 18.20 -5.84
N PRO A 59 -9.24 18.68 -6.64
CA PRO A 59 -7.93 18.06 -6.77
C PRO A 59 -7.08 18.24 -5.51
N VAL A 60 -6.43 17.16 -5.08
CA VAL A 60 -5.46 17.19 -3.97
C VAL A 60 -4.06 17.42 -4.53
N LEU A 61 -3.27 18.27 -3.86
CA LEU A 61 -1.88 18.52 -4.22
C LEU A 61 -1.02 17.27 -3.97
N ILE A 62 -0.37 16.79 -5.03
CA ILE A 62 0.59 15.68 -4.96
C ILE A 62 2.00 16.26 -5.12
N SER A 63 2.86 16.00 -4.15
CA SER A 63 4.26 16.44 -4.14
C SER A 63 5.20 15.28 -4.45
N ALA A 64 6.35 15.57 -5.03
CA ALA A 64 7.46 14.63 -5.10
C ALA A 64 8.22 14.61 -3.76
N ASP A 65 8.69 13.43 -3.36
CA ASP A 65 9.64 13.35 -2.25
C ASP A 65 11.03 13.80 -2.76
N PRO A 66 11.65 14.83 -2.16
CA PRO A 66 12.98 15.28 -2.58
C PRO A 66 14.08 14.24 -2.35
N ALA A 67 13.87 13.27 -1.47
CA ALA A 67 14.82 12.20 -1.18
C ALA A 67 14.66 10.97 -2.10
N ASP A 68 13.48 10.80 -2.72
CA ASP A 68 13.18 9.67 -3.61
C ASP A 68 12.29 10.08 -4.78
N TYR A 69 12.87 10.16 -5.97
CA TYR A 69 12.17 10.55 -7.20
C TYR A 69 11.06 9.58 -7.62
N ASN A 70 11.02 8.35 -7.11
CA ASN A 70 9.95 7.39 -7.36
C ASN A 70 8.83 7.46 -6.32
N ARG A 71 8.97 8.33 -5.32
CA ARG A 71 7.99 8.51 -4.25
C ARG A 71 7.19 9.78 -4.45
N ARG A 72 5.88 9.66 -4.30
CA ARG A 72 4.94 10.79 -4.28
C ARG A 72 4.24 10.83 -2.95
N LEU A 73 3.82 12.01 -2.52
CA LEU A 73 3.08 12.15 -1.28
C LEU A 73 1.97 13.17 -1.40
N PHE A 74 0.93 12.95 -0.62
CA PHE A 74 -0.17 13.89 -0.45
C PHE A 74 -0.71 13.78 0.97
N ARG A 75 -1.35 14.85 1.44
CA ARG A 75 -2.03 14.85 2.74
C ARG A 75 -3.44 14.33 2.56
N LEU A 76 -3.84 13.38 3.41
CA LEU A 76 -5.19 12.84 3.43
C LEU A 76 -6.10 13.82 4.19
N SER A 77 -7.18 14.25 3.55
CA SER A 77 -8.22 15.06 4.17
C SER A 77 -9.12 14.24 5.09
N GLU A 78 -10.01 14.90 5.81
CA GLU A 78 -11.12 14.24 6.52
C GLU A 78 -12.12 13.60 5.53
N ASP A 79 -12.29 14.22 4.36
CA ASP A 79 -13.12 13.69 3.26
C ASP A 79 -12.50 12.47 2.55
N VAL A 80 -13.36 11.69 1.89
CA VAL A 80 -12.95 10.56 1.06
C VAL A 80 -12.13 11.05 -0.13
N CYS A 81 -10.95 10.45 -0.32
CA CYS A 81 -10.08 10.70 -1.46
C CYS A 81 -10.16 9.55 -2.46
N LEU A 82 -10.53 9.83 -3.71
CA LEU A 82 -10.39 8.93 -4.85
C LEU A 82 -8.98 9.03 -5.43
N VAL A 83 -8.25 7.93 -5.38
CA VAL A 83 -6.88 7.84 -5.90
C VAL A 83 -6.90 7.05 -7.20
N ASN A 84 -6.31 7.62 -8.25
CA ASN A 84 -6.08 6.95 -9.52
C ASN A 84 -4.59 6.91 -9.84
N ILE A 85 -4.07 5.73 -10.13
CA ILE A 85 -2.70 5.51 -10.60
C ILE A 85 -2.79 4.86 -11.98
N ARG A 86 -2.26 5.53 -13.00
CA ARG A 86 -2.41 5.19 -14.41
C ARG A 86 -1.07 4.82 -15.04
N LEU A 87 -1.08 3.77 -15.87
CA LEU A 87 -0.01 3.43 -16.81
C LEU A 87 -0.64 3.10 -18.17
N GLY A 88 -0.42 3.96 -19.16
CA GLY A 88 -1.08 3.87 -20.47
C GLY A 88 -2.61 3.90 -20.33
N THR A 89 -3.27 2.84 -20.79
CA THR A 89 -4.73 2.65 -20.69
C THR A 89 -5.17 1.98 -19.39
N THR A 90 -4.24 1.42 -18.61
CA THR A 90 -4.56 0.73 -17.35
C THR A 90 -4.64 1.74 -16.21
N VAL A 91 -5.64 1.60 -15.35
CA VAL A 91 -5.82 2.44 -14.15
C VAL A 91 -6.05 1.54 -12.94
N SER A 92 -5.33 1.83 -11.86
CA SER A 92 -5.66 1.38 -10.51
C SER A 92 -6.45 2.50 -9.82
N THR A 93 -7.61 2.18 -9.30
CA THR A 93 -8.54 3.12 -8.67
C THR A 93 -8.99 2.58 -7.33
N PHE A 94 -8.87 3.37 -6.27
CA PHE A 94 -9.29 3.03 -4.91
C PHE A 94 -9.62 4.30 -4.13
N MET A 95 -10.28 4.15 -2.99
CA MET A 95 -10.59 5.28 -2.12
C MET A 95 -9.87 5.16 -0.79
N LEU A 96 -9.47 6.30 -0.23
CA LEU A 96 -8.87 6.41 1.09
C LEU A 96 -9.69 7.39 1.93
N HIS A 97 -9.86 7.10 3.21
CA HIS A 97 -10.38 8.06 4.19
C HIS A 97 -9.77 7.79 5.56
N ALA A 98 -9.72 8.83 6.40
CA ALA A 98 -9.28 8.69 7.78
C ALA A 98 -10.30 7.85 8.56
N ALA A 99 -9.83 6.80 9.24
CA ALA A 99 -10.65 5.91 10.06
C ALA A 99 -10.35 6.05 11.57
N GLY A 100 -9.52 7.04 11.92
CA GLY A 100 -9.02 7.34 13.25
C GLY A 100 -7.74 8.17 13.14
N GLU A 101 -7.13 8.51 14.27
CA GLU A 101 -5.95 9.39 14.25
C GLU A 101 -4.75 8.78 13.50
N LYS A 102 -4.54 7.46 13.59
CA LYS A 102 -3.41 6.76 12.95
C LYS A 102 -3.87 5.60 12.09
N GLN A 103 -5.07 5.70 11.53
CA GLN A 103 -5.65 4.64 10.73
C GLN A 103 -6.27 5.20 9.45
N ILE A 104 -5.96 4.56 8.33
CA ILE A 104 -6.49 4.87 7.01
C ILE A 104 -7.32 3.67 6.55
N ALA A 105 -8.58 3.91 6.24
CA ALA A 105 -9.42 2.90 5.60
C ALA A 105 -9.27 2.97 4.08
N VAL A 106 -9.27 1.79 3.47
CA VAL A 106 -9.08 1.58 2.03
C VAL A 106 -10.31 0.89 1.47
N SER A 107 -11.05 1.61 0.62
CA SER A 107 -12.18 1.03 -0.11
C SER A 107 -11.72 0.56 -1.48
N THR A 108 -12.19 -0.64 -1.89
CA THR A 108 -11.80 -1.33 -3.13
C THR A 108 -13.05 -1.88 -3.84
N SER A 109 -12.91 -2.77 -4.83
CA SER A 109 -14.05 -3.44 -5.46
C SER A 109 -14.92 -4.25 -4.47
N ARG A 110 -14.45 -4.54 -3.26
CA ARG A 110 -15.28 -5.14 -2.19
C ARG A 110 -16.39 -4.20 -1.72
N ASN A 111 -16.15 -2.91 -1.78
CA ASN A 111 -17.11 -1.88 -1.34
C ASN A 111 -17.86 -1.30 -2.55
N TYR A 112 -17.15 -1.09 -3.67
CA TYR A 112 -17.68 -0.46 -4.87
C TYR A 112 -17.13 -1.10 -6.16
N SER A 113 -17.71 -2.23 -6.56
CA SER A 113 -17.19 -3.09 -7.63
C SER A 113 -17.20 -2.49 -9.04
N GLU A 114 -18.03 -1.48 -9.30
CA GLU A 114 -18.19 -0.91 -10.64
C GLU A 114 -17.06 0.06 -11.04
N CYS A 115 -16.42 0.70 -10.06
CA CYS A 115 -15.46 1.78 -10.33
C CYS A 115 -14.11 1.61 -9.62
N LEU A 116 -14.02 0.72 -8.63
CA LEU A 116 -12.78 0.48 -7.90
C LEU A 116 -12.08 -0.79 -8.37
N SER A 117 -10.76 -0.79 -8.25
CA SER A 117 -9.91 -1.90 -8.65
C SER A 117 -10.17 -3.15 -7.81
N ASN A 118 -9.93 -4.29 -8.44
CA ASN A 118 -10.17 -5.60 -7.84
C ASN A 118 -9.39 -5.73 -6.51
N TYR A 119 -10.13 -6.00 -5.44
CA TYR A 119 -9.58 -6.26 -4.11
C TYR A 119 -8.44 -7.28 -4.11
N SER A 120 -8.49 -8.32 -4.97
CA SER A 120 -7.45 -9.35 -5.02
C SER A 120 -6.06 -8.82 -5.41
N ASN A 121 -5.99 -7.63 -6.00
CA ASN A 121 -4.74 -6.97 -6.36
C ASN A 121 -4.12 -6.21 -5.18
N PHE A 122 -4.84 -6.08 -4.07
CA PHE A 122 -4.38 -5.38 -2.87
C PHE A 122 -3.95 -6.38 -1.79
N SER A 123 -2.85 -6.06 -1.11
CA SER A 123 -2.38 -6.81 0.05
C SER A 123 -1.86 -5.86 1.13
N LEU A 124 -2.18 -6.16 2.38
CA LEU A 124 -1.63 -5.45 3.53
C LEU A 124 -0.39 -6.19 4.04
N SER A 125 0.60 -5.45 4.52
CA SER A 125 1.65 -6.03 5.35
C SER A 125 1.07 -6.62 6.65
N GLY A 126 1.80 -7.56 7.27
CA GLY A 126 1.31 -8.24 8.48
C GLY A 126 1.02 -7.31 9.68
N ASN A 127 1.62 -6.12 9.68
CA ASN A 127 1.39 -5.05 10.67
C ASN A 127 0.47 -3.93 10.15
N GLY A 128 -0.01 -4.02 8.90
CA GLY A 128 -0.84 -3.02 8.26
C GLY A 128 -0.15 -1.69 7.95
N THR A 129 1.16 -1.54 8.13
CA THR A 129 1.84 -0.23 7.91
C THR A 129 2.04 0.10 6.44
N SER A 130 1.77 -0.86 5.56
CA SER A 130 1.83 -0.68 4.12
C SER A 130 0.73 -1.45 3.39
N LEU A 131 0.28 -0.87 2.29
CA LEU A 131 -0.66 -1.48 1.35
C LEU A 131 0.03 -1.62 -0.01
N THR A 132 0.18 -2.84 -0.50
CA THR A 132 0.71 -3.10 -1.84
C THR A 132 -0.44 -3.27 -2.82
N TYR A 133 -0.32 -2.65 -3.99
CA TYR A 133 -1.11 -3.00 -5.17
C TYR A 133 -0.22 -3.68 -6.19
N ASP A 134 -0.65 -4.82 -6.71
CA ASP A 134 0.01 -5.53 -7.80
C ASP A 134 -1.06 -6.24 -8.65
N ASN A 135 -1.27 -5.76 -9.88
CA ASN A 135 -2.18 -6.43 -10.82
C ASN A 135 -1.51 -7.52 -11.67
N GLN A 136 -0.26 -7.89 -11.35
CA GLN A 136 0.57 -8.89 -12.03
C GLN A 136 0.92 -8.61 -13.50
N HIS A 137 0.52 -7.46 -14.03
CA HIS A 137 0.66 -7.16 -15.45
C HIS A 137 1.40 -5.83 -15.68
N PHE A 138 0.88 -4.73 -15.14
CA PHE A 138 1.29 -3.38 -15.55
C PHE A 138 1.57 -2.45 -14.37
N ILE A 139 0.74 -2.51 -13.32
CA ILE A 139 0.78 -1.53 -12.25
C ILE A 139 1.14 -2.23 -10.95
N LYS A 140 2.25 -1.78 -10.38
CA LYS A 140 2.73 -2.18 -9.06
C LYS A 140 3.23 -0.97 -8.29
N TYR A 141 2.74 -0.82 -7.06
CA TYR A 141 3.17 0.24 -6.13
C TYR A 141 2.88 -0.18 -4.70
N THR A 142 3.50 0.53 -3.75
CA THR A 142 3.24 0.37 -2.32
C THR A 142 2.82 1.70 -1.73
N LEU A 143 1.80 1.69 -0.89
CA LEU A 143 1.44 2.82 -0.05
C LEU A 143 2.01 2.64 1.35
N GLU A 144 2.50 3.74 1.89
CA GLU A 144 2.91 3.89 3.28
C GLU A 144 2.27 5.17 3.81
N ALA A 145 2.21 5.32 5.13
CA ALA A 145 1.72 6.55 5.71
C ALA A 145 2.47 6.93 6.98
N THR A 146 2.50 8.23 7.24
CA THR A 146 2.95 8.81 8.50
C THR A 146 1.94 9.84 8.97
N ARG A 147 2.18 10.41 10.15
CA ARG A 147 1.39 11.50 10.70
C ARG A 147 2.33 12.61 11.16
N ASP A 148 1.95 13.85 10.87
CA ASP A 148 2.53 15.06 11.45
C ASP A 148 1.44 15.84 12.22
N ASP A 149 1.77 17.06 12.65
CA ASP A 149 0.83 17.95 13.35
C ASP A 149 -0.31 18.45 12.45
N GLU A 150 -0.16 18.33 11.13
CA GLU A 150 -1.14 18.79 10.12
C GLU A 150 -2.03 17.63 9.61
N GLY A 151 -1.70 16.37 9.91
CA GLY A 151 -2.56 15.22 9.65
C GLY A 151 -1.82 14.01 9.09
N LEU A 152 -2.56 13.16 8.38
CA LEU A 152 -2.04 11.94 7.78
C LEU A 152 -1.40 12.24 6.42
N ILE A 153 -0.17 11.79 6.22
CA ILE A 153 0.54 11.89 4.94
C ILE A 153 0.61 10.50 4.34
N VAL A 154 0.10 10.35 3.12
CA VAL A 154 0.19 9.11 2.34
C VAL A 154 1.33 9.23 1.36
N TYR A 155 2.22 8.23 1.38
CA TYR A 155 3.29 8.06 0.42
C TYR A 155 2.94 6.96 -0.57
N ILE A 156 3.19 7.22 -1.84
CA ILE A 156 3.05 6.28 -2.95
C ILE A 156 4.46 5.98 -3.45
N ASN A 157 4.95 4.78 -3.14
CA ASN A 157 6.22 4.27 -3.62
C ASN A 157 5.98 3.55 -4.96
N LEU A 158 6.41 4.19 -6.05
CA LEU A 158 6.24 3.66 -7.40
C LEU A 158 7.39 2.73 -7.78
N THR A 159 7.11 1.81 -8.69
CA THR A 159 8.17 0.99 -9.29
C THR A 159 9.15 1.89 -10.06
N PRO A 160 10.48 1.81 -9.80
CA PRO A 160 11.48 2.61 -10.48
C PRO A 160 11.42 2.47 -12.01
N GLU A 161 11.85 3.51 -12.71
CA GLU A 161 11.95 3.56 -14.19
C GLU A 161 10.60 3.49 -14.93
N ILE A 162 9.48 3.39 -14.22
CA ILE A 162 8.13 3.43 -14.79
C ILE A 162 7.48 4.79 -14.51
N SER A 163 7.01 5.45 -15.56
CA SER A 163 6.29 6.72 -15.45
C SER A 163 4.80 6.48 -15.23
N TYR A 164 4.33 6.71 -14.01
CA TYR A 164 2.91 6.66 -13.66
C TYR A 164 2.27 8.06 -13.70
N GLY A 165 1.04 8.13 -14.21
CA GLY A 165 0.16 9.27 -13.95
C GLY A 165 -0.56 9.06 -12.63
N ILE A 166 -0.58 10.07 -11.75
CA ILE A 166 -1.29 9.99 -10.47
C ILE A 166 -2.25 11.16 -10.38
N THR A 167 -3.49 10.87 -10.01
CA THR A 167 -4.45 11.88 -9.58
C THR A 167 -5.08 11.48 -8.27
N VAL A 168 -5.31 12.48 -7.43
CA VAL A 168 -6.03 12.34 -6.18
C VAL A 168 -7.06 13.44 -6.15
N TYR A 169 -8.32 13.07 -5.94
CA TYR A 169 -9.42 14.00 -5.81
C TYR A 169 -10.17 13.71 -4.52
N ARG A 170 -10.55 14.74 -3.77
CA ARG A 170 -11.42 14.61 -2.60
C ARG A 170 -12.87 14.82 -2.98
N SER A 171 -13.77 14.17 -2.25
CA SER A 171 -15.21 14.44 -2.36
C SER A 171 -15.52 15.82 -1.81
N ILE A 172 -16.31 16.62 -2.51
CA ILE A 172 -16.83 17.87 -1.97
C ILE A 172 -18.18 17.61 -1.29
N GLY A 173 -18.20 17.70 0.04
CA GLY A 173 -19.37 18.06 0.83
C GLY A 173 -20.62 17.18 0.71
N GLN A 174 -20.56 15.93 1.17
CA GLN A 174 -21.77 15.20 1.60
C GLN A 174 -21.48 14.38 2.87
N HIS A 175 -21.78 14.98 4.03
CA HIS A 175 -22.13 14.26 5.25
C HIS A 175 -23.65 14.05 5.28
#